data_AF-A0A9J5WTC7-F1
#
_entry.id   AF-A0A9J5WTC7-F1
#
_cell.length_a   1.000
_cell.length_b   1.000
_cell.length_c   1.000
_cell.angle_alpha   90.00
_cell.angle_beta   90.00
_cell.angle_gamma   90.00
#
_symmetry.space_group_name_H-M   'P 1'
#
loop_
_entity.id
_entity.type
_entity.pdbx_description
1 polymer ?
#
loop_
_entity_poly.entity_id
_entity_poly.type
_entity_poly.pdbx_seq_one_letter_code
_entity_poly.pdbx_strand_id
1 'polypeptide(L)'
;MQAKIAVQSGAAGIIVSNHGARQLDYVPATIMALEEVVKAVQGRIPVFLDGGVRRGTDVFKALALGASGVFIGRPIIWSLAADGEAGVKKALQMIRDEFELTMALSGCRSLKEITRNHVMTDWETPRASLPVSRL
;
A
#
# COMPACT_ATOMS: atom_id res chain seq x y z
N MET A 1 4.13 -13.56 11.85
CA MET A 1 3.87 -15.02 12.05
C MET A 1 2.75 -15.54 11.12
N GLN A 2 1.61 -14.87 11.04
CA GLN A 2 0.44 -15.32 10.25
C GLN A 2 0.72 -15.49 8.75
N ALA A 3 1.55 -14.61 8.15
CA ALA A 3 1.89 -14.72 6.73
C ALA A 3 2.57 -16.06 6.36
N LYS A 4 3.45 -16.58 7.23
CA LYS A 4 4.10 -17.88 7.02
C LYS A 4 3.09 -19.03 7.10
N ILE A 5 2.15 -18.94 8.05
CA ILE A 5 1.07 -19.92 8.22
C ILE A 5 0.18 -19.92 6.99
N ALA A 6 -0.25 -18.74 6.50
CA ALA A 6 -1.07 -18.64 5.30
C ALA A 6 -0.43 -19.31 4.07
N VAL A 7 0.89 -19.12 3.88
CA VAL A 7 1.63 -19.82 2.82
C VAL A 7 1.65 -21.34 3.05
N GLN A 8 1.92 -21.80 4.27
CA GLN A 8 1.91 -23.23 4.61
C GLN A 8 0.53 -23.88 4.46
N SER A 9 -0.53 -23.11 4.67
CA SER A 9 -1.92 -23.53 4.49
C SER A 9 -2.39 -23.51 3.03
N GLY A 10 -1.53 -23.17 2.07
CA GLY A 10 -1.85 -23.20 0.64
C GLY A 10 -2.67 -22.00 0.15
N ALA A 11 -2.64 -20.86 0.86
CA ALA A 11 -3.25 -19.63 0.35
C ALA A 11 -2.60 -19.21 -0.98
N ALA A 12 -3.41 -18.76 -1.95
CA ALA A 12 -2.92 -18.32 -3.26
C ALA A 12 -2.35 -16.88 -3.26
N GLY A 13 -2.59 -16.13 -2.20
CA GLY A 13 -2.14 -14.75 -2.04
C GLY A 13 -2.51 -14.22 -0.65
N ILE A 14 -1.92 -13.09 -0.27
CA ILE A 14 -2.20 -12.42 1.01
C ILE A 14 -2.60 -10.99 0.74
N ILE A 15 -3.61 -10.48 1.45
CA ILE A 15 -3.94 -9.05 1.45
C ILE A 15 -3.56 -8.49 2.82
N VAL A 16 -2.62 -7.55 2.85
CA VAL A 16 -2.30 -6.76 4.05
C VAL A 16 -3.41 -5.74 4.24
N SER A 17 -4.33 -6.06 5.14
CA SER A 17 -5.52 -5.27 5.44
C SER A 17 -5.74 -5.16 6.94
N ASN A 18 -6.19 -3.99 7.39
CA ASN A 18 -6.77 -3.78 8.72
C ASN A 18 -8.29 -3.55 8.64
N HIS A 19 -8.91 -4.04 7.57
CA HIS A 19 -10.34 -3.91 7.29
C HIS A 19 -10.81 -2.44 7.20
N GLY A 20 -9.95 -1.58 6.66
CA GLY A 20 -10.17 -0.14 6.61
C GLY A 20 -10.26 0.50 8.00
N ALA A 21 -9.46 0.02 8.95
CA ALA A 21 -9.39 0.49 10.34
C ALA A 21 -10.73 0.43 11.09
N ARG A 22 -11.52 -0.63 10.87
CA ARG A 22 -12.87 -0.80 11.45
C ARG A 22 -12.99 -1.97 12.42
N GLN A 23 -11.96 -2.80 12.56
CA GLN A 23 -12.01 -4.02 13.37
C GLN A 23 -11.37 -3.79 14.74
N LEU A 24 -10.05 -3.78 14.81
CA LEU A 24 -9.31 -3.52 16.04
C LEU A 24 -8.59 -2.17 15.93
N ASP A 25 -8.81 -1.30 16.91
CA ASP A 25 -8.10 -0.02 17.01
C ASP A 25 -6.64 -0.26 17.46
N TYR A 26 -5.76 0.71 17.20
CA TYR A 26 -4.31 0.66 17.46
C TYR A 26 -3.51 -0.41 16.68
N VAL A 27 -4.12 -1.11 15.72
CA VAL A 27 -3.36 -1.88 14.72
C VAL A 27 -2.59 -0.92 13.80
N PRO A 28 -1.39 -1.31 13.31
CA PRO A 28 -0.60 -0.44 12.45
C PRO A 28 -1.34 -0.06 11.16
N ALA A 29 -0.93 1.05 10.56
CA ALA A 29 -1.27 1.35 9.18
C ALA A 29 -0.77 0.21 8.27
N THR A 30 -1.58 -0.19 7.30
CA THR A 30 -1.26 -1.33 6.42
C THR A 30 0.05 -1.13 5.66
N ILE A 31 0.37 0.10 5.26
CA ILE A 31 1.64 0.45 4.59
C ILE A 31 2.87 0.19 5.49
N MET A 32 2.73 0.36 6.81
CA MET A 32 3.81 0.10 7.76
C MET A 32 3.99 -1.40 8.02
N ALA A 33 2.90 -2.18 7.94
CA ALA A 33 2.93 -3.64 8.12
C ALA A 33 3.34 -4.40 6.85
N LEU A 34 3.23 -3.76 5.68
CA LEU A 34 3.38 -4.41 4.37
C LEU A 34 4.73 -5.11 4.21
N GLU A 35 5.83 -4.42 4.49
CA GLU A 35 7.16 -4.92 4.19
C GLU A 35 7.53 -6.13 5.07
N GLU A 36 7.05 -6.20 6.31
CA GLU A 36 7.19 -7.38 7.17
C GLU A 36 6.51 -8.60 6.54
N VAL A 37 5.28 -8.42 6.04
CA VAL A 37 4.51 -9.48 5.41
C VAL A 37 5.17 -9.94 4.11
N VAL A 38 5.60 -9.01 3.26
CA VAL A 38 6.33 -9.32 2.01
C VAL A 38 7.58 -10.14 2.30
N LYS A 39 8.40 -9.72 3.28
CA LYS A 39 9.60 -10.44 3.71
C LYS A 39 9.27 -11.83 4.25
N ALA A 40 8.18 -11.98 4.99
CA ALA A 40 7.75 -13.28 5.53
C ALA A 40 7.25 -14.27 4.46
N VAL A 41 6.66 -13.76 3.36
CA VAL A 41 6.15 -14.57 2.24
C VAL A 41 7.27 -15.10 1.36
N GLN A 42 8.38 -14.36 1.24
CA GLN A 42 9.57 -14.74 0.43
C GLN A 42 9.23 -15.01 -1.04
N GLY A 43 8.34 -14.20 -1.62
CA GLY A 43 7.98 -14.28 -3.04
C GLY A 43 7.21 -15.54 -3.47
N ARG A 44 6.80 -16.40 -2.54
CA ARG A 44 6.09 -17.66 -2.85
C ARG A 44 4.69 -17.44 -3.40
N ILE A 45 4.02 -16.37 -2.95
CA ILE A 45 2.68 -15.96 -3.38
C ILE A 45 2.62 -14.42 -3.45
N PRO A 46 1.73 -13.82 -4.27
CA PRO A 46 1.56 -12.38 -4.32
C PRO A 46 1.04 -11.83 -2.98
N VAL A 47 1.51 -10.62 -2.66
CA VAL A 47 1.05 -9.86 -1.50
C VAL A 47 0.41 -8.59 -1.99
N PHE A 48 -0.83 -8.32 -1.61
CA PHE A 48 -1.57 -7.11 -1.95
C PHE A 48 -1.75 -6.23 -0.71
N LEU A 49 -2.17 -4.99 -0.90
CA LEU A 49 -2.48 -4.05 0.19
C LEU A 49 -3.84 -3.38 0.00
N ASP A 50 -4.56 -3.13 1.08
CA ASP A 50 -5.66 -2.17 1.10
C ASP A 50 -5.54 -1.22 2.31
N GLY A 51 -6.52 -0.34 2.48
CA GLY A 51 -6.56 0.60 3.61
C GLY A 51 -5.75 1.87 3.32
N GLY A 52 -6.45 3.00 3.23
CA GLY A 52 -5.80 4.31 3.09
C GLY A 52 -5.29 4.71 1.69
N VAL A 53 -5.30 3.83 0.68
CA VAL A 53 -4.91 4.18 -0.71
C VAL A 53 -5.88 5.21 -1.32
N ARG A 54 -5.43 6.42 -1.59
CA ARG A 54 -6.27 7.51 -2.14
C ARG A 54 -5.64 8.23 -3.33
N ARG A 55 -4.33 8.08 -3.54
CA ARG A 55 -3.58 8.72 -4.61
C ARG A 55 -2.77 7.72 -5.42
N GLY A 56 -2.39 8.10 -6.63
CA GLY A 56 -1.44 7.33 -7.44
C GLY A 56 -0.08 7.13 -6.76
N THR A 57 0.38 8.11 -5.98
CA THR A 57 1.61 7.99 -5.18
C THR A 57 1.50 6.97 -4.05
N ASP A 58 0.31 6.71 -3.51
CA ASP A 58 0.09 5.66 -2.51
C ASP A 58 0.23 4.27 -3.14
N VAL A 59 -0.30 4.11 -4.37
CA VAL A 59 -0.12 2.89 -5.18
C VAL A 59 1.36 2.63 -5.41
N PHE A 60 2.09 3.66 -5.88
CA PHE A 60 3.53 3.56 -6.14
C PHE A 60 4.32 3.15 -4.89
N LYS A 61 4.04 3.77 -3.73
CA LYS A 61 4.69 3.42 -2.46
C LYS A 61 4.43 1.97 -2.06
N ALA A 62 3.19 1.49 -2.18
CA ALA A 62 2.86 0.11 -1.85
C ALA A 62 3.61 -0.88 -2.76
N LEU A 63 3.67 -0.62 -4.07
CA LEU A 63 4.42 -1.45 -5.01
C LEU A 63 5.92 -1.43 -4.74
N ALA A 64 6.50 -0.26 -4.44
CA ALA A 64 7.91 -0.13 -4.07
C ALA A 64 8.26 -0.88 -2.77
N LEU A 65 7.30 -1.03 -1.85
CA LEU A 65 7.43 -1.85 -0.64
C LEU A 65 7.15 -3.35 -0.88
N GLY A 66 6.89 -3.76 -2.13
CA GLY A 66 6.78 -5.15 -2.54
C GLY A 66 5.35 -5.69 -2.64
N ALA A 67 4.32 -4.84 -2.61
CA ALA A 67 2.98 -5.26 -3.00
C ALA A 67 2.94 -5.60 -4.51
N SER A 68 2.13 -6.59 -4.88
CA SER A 68 1.81 -6.95 -6.27
C SER A 68 0.66 -6.12 -6.83
N GLY A 69 -0.07 -5.40 -5.98
CA GLY A 69 -1.20 -4.56 -6.33
C GLY A 69 -1.92 -4.04 -5.08
N VAL A 70 -2.91 -3.18 -5.28
CA VAL A 70 -3.69 -2.57 -4.19
C VAL A 70 -5.19 -2.64 -4.43
N PHE A 71 -5.96 -2.60 -3.35
CA PHE A 71 -7.42 -2.51 -3.38
C PHE A 71 -7.93 -1.21 -2.76
N ILE A 72 -9.08 -0.73 -3.23
CA ILE A 72 -9.66 0.56 -2.85
C ILE A 72 -11.12 0.35 -2.45
N GLY A 73 -11.44 0.69 -1.19
CA GLY A 73 -12.80 0.57 -0.65
C GLY A 73 -13.58 1.89 -0.70
N ARG A 74 -13.44 2.72 0.35
CA ARG A 74 -14.27 3.93 0.55
C ARG A 74 -14.35 4.89 -0.65
N PRO A 75 -13.26 5.21 -1.39
CA PRO A 75 -13.36 6.07 -2.57
C PRO A 75 -14.35 5.59 -3.62
N ILE A 76 -14.50 4.28 -3.79
CA ILE A 76 -15.46 3.70 -4.73
C ILE A 76 -16.89 3.97 -4.25
N ILE A 77 -17.19 3.74 -2.97
CA ILE A 77 -18.53 3.98 -2.41
C ILE A 77 -18.86 5.49 -2.41
N TRP A 78 -17.90 6.35 -2.06
CA TRP A 78 -18.11 7.80 -2.04
C TRP A 78 -18.36 8.37 -3.43
N SER A 79 -17.58 7.93 -4.42
CA SER A 79 -17.77 8.37 -5.80
C SER A 79 -19.05 7.82 -6.41
N LEU A 80 -19.44 6.59 -6.07
CA LEU A 80 -20.74 6.02 -6.44
C LEU A 80 -21.89 6.83 -5.88
N ALA A 81 -21.82 7.25 -4.61
CA ALA A 81 -22.84 8.07 -3.99
C ALA A 81 -22.92 9.49 -4.59
N ALA A 82 -21.79 10.04 -5.03
CA ALA A 82 -21.73 11.38 -5.59
C ALA A 82 -22.23 11.47 -7.04
N ASP A 83 -21.86 10.50 -7.88
CA ASP A 83 -22.10 10.58 -9.34
C ASP A 83 -22.30 9.19 -9.99
N GLY A 84 -22.82 8.23 -9.22
CA GLY A 84 -23.12 6.89 -9.72
C GLY A 84 -21.92 6.19 -10.37
N GLU A 85 -22.19 5.45 -11.46
CA GLU A 85 -21.17 4.76 -12.23
C GLU A 85 -20.11 5.74 -12.80
N ALA A 86 -20.53 6.94 -13.23
CA ALA A 86 -19.63 7.95 -13.77
C ALA A 86 -18.61 8.41 -12.71
N GLY A 87 -19.06 8.60 -11.47
CA GLY A 87 -18.21 8.88 -10.32
C GLY A 87 -17.17 7.78 -10.09
N VAL A 88 -17.59 6.51 -10.09
CA VAL A 88 -16.66 5.37 -9.91
C VAL A 88 -15.63 5.33 -11.04
N LYS A 89 -16.05 5.48 -12.30
CA LYS A 89 -15.13 5.54 -13.45
C LYS A 89 -14.13 6.68 -13.30
N LYS A 90 -14.59 7.86 -12.89
CA LYS A 90 -13.73 9.03 -12.66
C LYS A 90 -12.73 8.80 -11.54
N ALA A 91 -13.15 8.19 -10.42
CA ALA A 91 -12.26 7.86 -9.31
C ALA A 91 -11.15 6.88 -9.71
N LEU A 92 -11.50 5.83 -10.47
CA LEU A 92 -10.54 4.88 -11.00
C LEU A 92 -9.58 5.53 -12.01
N GLN A 93 -10.10 6.39 -12.89
CA GLN A 93 -9.31 7.11 -13.88
C GLN A 93 -8.30 8.06 -13.21
N MET A 94 -8.72 8.86 -12.22
CA MET A 94 -7.82 9.76 -11.51
C MET A 94 -6.66 9.03 -10.83
N ILE A 95 -6.94 7.90 -10.17
CA ILE A 95 -5.88 7.12 -9.50
C ILE A 95 -4.92 6.51 -10.51
N ARG A 96 -5.43 6.04 -11.66
CA ARG A 96 -4.59 5.56 -12.76
C ARG A 96 -3.70 6.67 -13.30
N ASP A 97 -4.26 7.83 -13.63
CA ASP A 97 -3.51 8.95 -14.23
C ASP A 97 -2.46 9.50 -13.27
N GLU A 98 -2.80 9.64 -11.98
CA GLU A 98 -1.83 10.01 -10.95
C GLU A 98 -0.73 8.97 -10.79
N PHE A 99 -1.05 7.67 -10.88
CA PHE A 99 -0.07 6.60 -10.75
C PHE A 99 0.87 6.56 -11.96
N GLU A 100 0.34 6.72 -13.17
CA GLU A 100 1.12 6.81 -14.41
C GLU A 100 2.06 8.03 -14.37
N LEU A 101 1.56 9.20 -13.94
CA LEU A 101 2.38 10.38 -13.74
C LEU A 101 3.48 10.15 -12.68
N THR A 102 3.15 9.48 -11.58
CA THR A 102 4.13 9.13 -10.54
C THR A 102 5.22 8.23 -11.10
N MET A 103 4.85 7.19 -11.85
CA MET A 103 5.81 6.31 -12.52
C MET A 103 6.73 7.08 -13.48
N ALA A 104 6.16 7.95 -14.32
CA ALA A 104 6.92 8.76 -15.25
C ALA A 104 7.93 9.69 -14.53
N LEU A 105 7.50 10.38 -13.47
CA LEU A 105 8.36 11.26 -12.68
C LEU A 105 9.41 10.50 -11.86
N SER A 106 9.13 9.26 -11.48
CA SER A 106 10.07 8.36 -10.81
C SER A 106 11.01 7.62 -11.78
N GLY A 107 10.86 7.79 -13.09
CA GLY A 107 11.70 7.14 -14.09
C GLY A 107 11.37 5.66 -14.32
N CYS A 108 10.17 5.20 -13.95
CA CYS A 108 9.73 3.82 -14.15
C CYS A 108 8.79 3.72 -15.36
N ARG A 109 9.14 2.92 -16.36
CA ARG A 109 8.31 2.66 -17.55
C ARG A 109 7.43 1.42 -17.42
N SER A 110 7.71 0.59 -16.42
CA SER A 110 6.97 -0.64 -16.15
C SER A 110 6.93 -0.92 -14.65
N LEU A 111 5.97 -1.74 -14.20
CA LEU A 111 5.87 -2.10 -12.78
C LEU A 111 7.13 -2.80 -12.26
N LYS A 112 7.85 -3.53 -13.12
CA LYS A 112 9.11 -4.22 -12.78
C LYS A 112 10.25 -3.25 -12.45
N GLU A 113 10.18 -2.01 -12.94
CA GLU A 113 11.17 -0.97 -12.66
C GLU A 113 10.89 -0.25 -11.34
N ILE A 114 9.72 -0.43 -10.73
CA ILE A 114 9.42 0.09 -9.40
C ILE A 114 10.18 -0.76 -8.38
N THR A 115 11.22 -0.17 -7.79
CA THR A 115 12.06 -0.83 -6.79
C THR A 115 11.99 -0.14 -5.44
N ARG A 116 12.43 -0.85 -4.42
CA ARG A 116 12.49 -0.35 -3.04
C ARG A 116 13.29 0.96 -2.88
N ASN A 117 14.24 1.23 -3.77
CA ASN A 117 15.10 2.42 -3.73
C ASN A 117 14.38 3.70 -4.18
N HIS A 118 13.19 3.60 -4.79
CA HIS A 118 12.42 4.78 -5.20
C HIS A 118 11.69 5.45 -4.04
N VAL A 119 11.64 4.81 -2.87
CA VAL A 119 10.97 5.33 -1.68
C VAL A 119 11.91 5.34 -0.50
N MET A 120 11.80 6.37 0.33
CA MET A 120 12.45 6.44 1.63
C MET A 120 11.35 6.57 2.67
N THR A 121 11.43 5.76 3.73
CA THR A 121 10.41 5.70 4.77
C THR A 121 10.98 6.21 6.09
N ASP A 122 10.13 6.81 6.92
CA ASP A 122 10.58 7.42 8.18
C ASP A 122 11.16 6.40 9.17
N TRP A 123 10.83 5.11 9.00
CA TRP A 123 11.40 4.02 9.80
C TRP A 123 12.73 3.48 9.29
N GLU A 124 13.23 3.97 8.15
CA GLU A 124 14.60 3.74 7.67
C GLU A 124 15.56 4.84 8.11
N THR A 125 15.06 6.06 8.27
CA THR A 125 15.87 7.17 8.77
C THR A 125 16.20 6.90 10.24
N PRO A 126 17.48 6.90 10.66
CA PRO A 126 17.82 6.92 12.06
C PRO A 126 17.11 8.13 12.68
N ARG A 127 16.21 7.90 13.64
CA ARG A 127 15.63 9.02 14.39
C ARG A 127 16.81 9.77 14.98
N ALA A 128 17.13 10.95 14.44
CA ALA A 128 18.01 11.88 15.11
C ALA A 128 17.45 12.01 16.53
N SER A 129 18.23 11.63 17.53
CA SER A 129 17.86 11.78 18.93
C SER A 129 17.54 13.25 19.13
N LEU A 130 16.26 13.63 19.17
CA LEU A 130 15.86 14.95 19.61
C LEU A 130 16.46 15.09 21.01
N PRO A 131 17.26 16.14 21.29
CA PRO A 131 17.75 16.36 22.63
C PRO A 131 16.53 16.50 23.52
N VAL A 132 16.35 15.53 24.42
CA VAL A 132 15.35 15.62 25.49
C VAL A 132 15.85 16.73 26.40
N SER A 133 15.46 17.97 26.11
CA SER A 133 15.60 19.07 27.05
C SER A 133 14.72 18.72 28.24
N ARG A 134 15.37 18.33 29.34
CA ARG A 134 14.73 18.15 30.64
C ARG A 134 14.05 19.48 31.00
N LEU A 135 12.73 19.48 31.07
CA LEU A 135 11.99 20.40 31.94
C LEU A 135 12.03 19.84 33.36
#